data_AF-A0A9Y0ZF76-F1
#
_entry.id   AF-A0A9Y0ZF76-F1
#
_cell.length_a   1.000
_cell.length_b   1.000
_cell.length_c   1.000
_cell.angle_alpha   90.00
_cell.angle_beta   90.00
_cell.angle_gamma   90.00
#
_symmetry.space_group_name_H-M   'P 1'
#
loop_
_entity.id
_entity.type
_entity.pdbx_description
1 polymer ?
#
loop_
_entity_poly.entity_id
_entity_poly.type
_entity_poly.pdbx_seq_one_letter_code
_entity_poly.pdbx_strand_id
1 'polypeptide(L)'
;MEREGGISPRISPLAQVRDAGNLLTRAGFTLPGVDVDEYVVKYKSALDLIEHLRAMGETNALLQSSSILKRETVLATAAIYDSMFAAEDGTVPATFQVIYMTGWREHPSQQKAKRRGSATISFHDIQKQFGNGS
;
A
#
# COMPACT_ATOMS: atom_id res chain seq x y z
N MET A 1 -15.75 23.68 6.90
CA MET A 1 -16.62 23.63 8.09
C MET A 1 -18.01 24.23 7.83
N GLU A 2 -18.16 25.16 6.88
CA GLU A 2 -19.37 25.99 6.77
C GLU A 2 -20.62 25.40 6.07
N ARG A 3 -20.53 24.30 5.30
CA ARG A 3 -21.66 23.85 4.46
C ARG A 3 -22.48 22.65 4.94
N GLU A 4 -21.91 21.79 5.80
CA GLU A 4 -22.57 20.55 6.23
C GLU A 4 -22.53 20.26 7.74
N GLY A 5 -21.99 21.17 8.56
CA GLY A 5 -22.09 21.17 10.03
C GLY A 5 -22.08 19.80 10.72
N GLY A 6 -20.92 19.35 11.20
CA GLY A 6 -20.81 18.12 11.99
C GLY A 6 -19.40 17.54 11.98
N ILE A 7 -19.01 16.89 13.07
CA ILE A 7 -17.76 16.12 13.17
C ILE A 7 -18.11 14.66 12.92
N SER A 8 -17.78 14.16 11.74
CA SER A 8 -17.88 12.74 11.39
C SER A 8 -16.52 12.30 10.83
N PRO A 9 -16.03 11.10 11.18
CA PRO A 9 -14.79 10.59 10.62
C PRO A 9 -14.96 10.35 9.10
N ARG A 10 -14.14 11.05 8.32
CA ARG A 10 -14.27 11.12 6.85
C ARG A 10 -13.28 10.22 6.12
N ILE A 11 -12.30 9.68 6.82
CA ILE A 11 -11.18 8.91 6.28
C ILE A 11 -11.06 7.62 7.08
N SER A 12 -11.08 6.48 6.40
CA SER A 12 -10.76 5.18 6.99
C SER A 12 -9.29 5.13 7.41
N PRO A 13 -8.92 4.40 8.48
CA PRO A 13 -7.51 4.18 8.80
C PRO A 13 -6.74 3.61 7.61
N LEU A 14 -5.64 4.25 7.23
CA LEU A 14 -4.77 3.77 6.15
C LEU A 14 -3.91 2.62 6.69
N ALA A 15 -3.87 1.50 5.97
CA ALA A 15 -3.04 0.37 6.33
C ALA A 15 -1.56 0.73 6.16
N GLN A 16 -0.75 0.55 7.21
CA GLN A 16 0.70 0.72 7.10
C GLN A 16 1.39 -0.60 6.75
N VAL A 17 2.55 -0.52 6.11
CA VAL A 17 3.41 -1.68 5.78
C VAL A 17 3.72 -2.53 7.02
N ARG A 18 3.91 -1.88 8.17
CA ARG A 18 4.12 -2.55 9.46
C ARG A 18 2.91 -3.38 9.88
N ASP A 19 1.70 -2.87 9.65
CA ASP A 19 0.46 -3.55 10.00
C ASP A 19 0.26 -4.81 9.15
N ALA A 20 0.63 -4.74 7.87
CA ALA A 20 0.65 -5.87 6.95
C ALA A 20 1.58 -7.01 7.43
N GLY A 21 2.82 -6.68 7.82
CA GLY A 21 3.78 -7.66 8.34
C GLY A 21 3.34 -8.28 9.67
N ASN A 22 2.79 -7.46 10.57
CA ASN A 22 2.21 -7.92 11.83
C ASN A 22 1.02 -8.85 11.60
N LEU A 23 0.19 -8.56 10.59
CA LEU A 23 -0.97 -9.38 10.22
C LEU A 23 -0.54 -10.77 9.73
N LEU A 24 0.45 -10.85 8.83
CA LEU A 24 0.99 -12.13 8.35
C LEU A 24 1.52 -12.99 9.50
N THR A 25 2.25 -12.36 10.43
CA THR A 25 2.80 -13.06 11.61
C THR A 25 1.68 -13.56 12.53
N ARG A 26 0.66 -12.74 12.81
CA ARG A 26 -0.50 -13.14 13.62
C ARG A 26 -1.35 -14.22 12.96
N ALA A 27 -1.42 -14.23 11.63
CA ALA A 27 -2.10 -15.26 10.86
C ALA A 27 -1.33 -16.59 10.78
N GLY A 28 -0.12 -16.67 11.36
CA GLY A 28 0.67 -17.90 11.43
C GLY A 28 1.46 -18.22 10.16
N PHE A 29 1.67 -17.25 9.28
CA PHE A 29 2.57 -17.42 8.14
C PHE A 29 4.04 -17.29 8.57
N THR A 30 4.89 -18.04 7.90
CA THR A 30 6.35 -18.00 8.02
C THR A 30 6.97 -17.34 6.82
N LEU A 31 8.20 -16.84 6.98
CA LEU A 31 8.93 -16.10 5.96
C LEU A 31 8.08 -14.95 5.36
N PRO A 32 7.52 -14.04 6.19
CA PRO A 32 6.68 -12.97 5.68
C PRO A 32 7.51 -12.02 4.81
N GLY A 33 7.10 -11.85 3.55
CA GLY A 33 7.60 -10.84 2.64
C GLY A 33 6.52 -9.79 2.42
N VAL A 34 6.83 -8.54 2.74
CA VAL A 34 5.95 -7.40 2.44
C VAL A 34 6.70 -6.48 1.50
N ASP A 35 6.06 -6.17 0.38
CA ASP A 35 6.58 -5.25 -0.63
C ASP A 35 5.56 -4.16 -0.92
N VAL A 36 6.03 -3.00 -1.37
CA VAL A 36 5.18 -1.83 -1.62
C VAL A 36 5.57 -1.18 -2.93
N ASP A 37 4.59 -1.13 -3.84
CA ASP A 37 4.72 -0.37 -5.06
C ASP A 37 3.95 0.95 -4.94
N GLU A 38 4.54 2.02 -5.44
CA GLU A 38 3.90 3.33 -5.54
C GLU A 38 3.68 3.72 -7.01
N TYR A 39 2.45 4.09 -7.34
CA TYR A 39 2.05 4.50 -8.68
C TYR A 39 1.42 5.89 -8.65
N VAL A 40 1.95 6.80 -9.48
CA VAL A 40 1.35 8.12 -9.68
C VAL A 40 0.53 8.10 -10.97
N VAL A 41 -0.78 8.29 -10.85
CA VAL A 41 -1.71 8.31 -11.98
C VAL A 41 -2.25 9.73 -12.15
N LYS A 42 -2.24 10.22 -13.38
CA LYS A 42 -2.77 11.55 -13.73
C LYS A 42 -4.20 11.45 -14.25
N TYR A 43 -5.10 12.20 -13.64
CA TYR A 43 -6.51 12.29 -14.04
C TYR A 43 -6.79 13.62 -14.73
N LYS A 44 -7.83 13.68 -15.57
CA LYS A 44 -8.18 14.93 -16.28
C LYS A 44 -8.87 15.95 -15.36
N SER A 45 -9.50 15.48 -14.28
CA SER A 45 -10.17 16.33 -13.30
C SER A 45 -10.28 15.62 -11.94
N ALA A 46 -10.54 16.39 -10.88
CA ALA A 46 -10.87 15.84 -9.56
C ALA A 46 -12.09 14.90 -9.58
N LEU A 47 -13.06 15.15 -10.47
CA LEU A 47 -14.26 14.32 -10.59
C LEU A 47 -13.95 12.93 -11.16
N ASP A 48 -13.08 12.86 -12.17
CA ASP A 48 -12.63 11.58 -12.74
C ASP A 48 -11.90 10.73 -11.69
N LEU A 49 -11.06 11.37 -10.87
CA LEU A 49 -10.39 10.71 -9.75
C LEU A 49 -11.42 10.13 -8.75
N ILE A 50 -12.41 10.92 -8.34
CA ILE A 50 -13.44 10.48 -7.39
C ILE A 50 -14.27 9.33 -7.95
N GLU A 51 -14.64 9.38 -9.23
CA GLU A 51 -15.37 8.30 -9.89
C GLU A 51 -14.54 7.02 -9.94
N HIS A 52 -13.25 7.13 -10.27
CA HIS A 52 -12.35 5.97 -10.29
C HIS A 52 -12.16 5.35 -8.90
N LEU A 53 -11.96 6.15 -7.85
CA LEU A 53 -11.88 5.67 -6.47
C LEU A 53 -13.16 4.93 -6.07
N ARG A 54 -14.33 5.42 -6.47
CA ARG A 54 -15.61 4.75 -6.22
C ARG A 54 -15.68 3.40 -6.94
N ALA A 55 -15.23 3.33 -8.20
CA ALA A 55 -15.19 2.09 -8.97
C ALA A 55 -14.22 1.07 -8.38
N MET A 56 -13.10 1.52 -7.78
CA MET A 56 -12.14 0.67 -7.06
C MET A 56 -12.67 0.16 -5.70
N GLY A 57 -13.81 0.67 -5.24
CA GLY A 57 -14.35 0.35 -3.91
C GLY A 57 -13.70 1.12 -2.77
N GLU A 58 -12.89 2.14 -3.06
CA GLU A 58 -12.20 3.02 -2.08
C GLU A 58 -13.17 4.07 -1.49
N THR A 59 -14.39 3.64 -1.20
CA THR A 59 -15.40 4.45 -0.51
C THR A 59 -15.22 4.33 1.01
N ASN A 60 -15.71 5.32 1.76
CA ASN A 60 -15.63 5.33 3.21
C ASN A 60 -16.27 4.06 3.81
N ALA A 61 -15.49 3.29 4.57
CA ALA A 61 -15.90 2.02 5.18
C ALA A 61 -16.43 2.17 6.62
N LEU A 62 -16.56 3.40 7.13
CA LEU A 62 -16.99 3.69 8.49
C LEU A 62 -18.51 3.58 8.61
N LEU A 63 -18.94 2.86 9.65
CA LEU A 63 -20.36 2.63 9.98
C LEU A 63 -21.13 3.93 10.31
N GLN A 64 -20.43 4.98 10.75
CA GLN A 64 -21.00 6.30 11.08
C GLN A 64 -20.68 7.37 10.02
N SER A 65 -20.57 6.98 8.75
CA SER A 65 -20.39 7.93 7.65
C SER A 65 -21.72 8.61 7.29
N SER A 66 -21.67 9.91 6.99
CA SER A 66 -22.83 10.62 6.39
C SER A 66 -23.01 10.12 4.96
N SER A 67 -24.22 9.68 4.60
CA SER A 67 -24.47 9.03 3.30
C SER A 67 -24.79 9.98 2.14
N ILE A 68 -24.95 11.29 2.39
CA ILE A 68 -25.44 12.23 1.37
C ILE A 68 -24.51 13.45 1.27
N LEU A 69 -23.86 13.60 0.12
CA LEU A 69 -23.14 14.81 -0.29
C LEU A 69 -24.05 15.68 -1.16
N LYS A 70 -24.15 16.98 -0.86
CA LYS A 70 -24.88 17.93 -1.71
C LYS A 70 -24.10 18.23 -2.99
N ARG A 71 -24.81 18.42 -4.11
CA ARG A 71 -24.20 18.74 -5.43
C ARG A 71 -23.32 20.00 -5.38
N GLU A 72 -23.75 21.03 -4.67
CA GLU A 72 -22.96 22.26 -4.48
C GLU A 72 -21.65 22.01 -3.73
N THR A 73 -21.67 21.14 -2.71
CA THR A 73 -20.47 20.73 -1.98
C THR A 73 -19.49 20.02 -2.90
N VAL A 74 -19.96 19.12 -3.76
CA VAL A 74 -19.12 18.41 -4.74
C VAL A 74 -18.46 19.37 -5.72
N LEU A 75 -19.24 20.29 -6.31
CA LEU A 75 -18.72 21.27 -7.28
C LEU A 75 -17.66 22.19 -6.65
N ALA A 76 -17.93 22.68 -5.44
CA ALA A 76 -16.96 23.52 -4.74
C ALA A 76 -15.70 22.75 -4.34
N THR A 77 -15.85 21.48 -3.95
CA THR A 77 -14.70 20.62 -3.61
C THR A 77 -13.84 20.39 -4.84
N ALA A 78 -14.42 20.08 -5.99
CA ALA A 78 -13.67 19.91 -7.24
C ALA A 78 -12.88 21.18 -7.61
N ALA A 79 -13.50 22.36 -7.55
CA ALA A 79 -12.82 23.62 -7.84
C ALA A 79 -11.66 23.93 -6.89
N ILE A 80 -11.81 23.63 -5.60
CA ILE A 80 -10.74 23.78 -4.61
C ILE A 80 -9.64 22.74 -4.84
N TYR A 81 -10.01 21.51 -5.19
CA TYR A 81 -9.06 20.43 -5.42
C TYR A 81 -8.19 20.72 -6.64
N ASP A 82 -8.79 21.17 -7.74
CA ASP A 82 -8.06 21.58 -8.94
C ASP A 82 -7.13 22.77 -8.64
N SER A 83 -7.58 23.78 -7.87
CA SER A 83 -6.72 24.93 -7.55
C SER A 83 -5.53 24.60 -6.64
N MET A 84 -5.64 23.55 -5.82
CA MET A 84 -4.59 23.14 -4.89
C MET A 84 -3.64 22.09 -5.46
N PHE A 85 -4.14 21.20 -6.33
CA PHE A 85 -3.42 19.98 -6.72
C PHE A 85 -3.27 19.79 -8.22
N ALA A 86 -3.87 20.63 -9.08
CA ALA A 86 -3.64 20.51 -10.52
C ALA A 86 -2.17 20.76 -10.86
N ALA A 87 -1.63 19.89 -11.70
CA ALA A 87 -0.32 20.05 -12.31
C ALA A 87 -0.37 21.11 -13.42
N GLU A 88 0.81 21.54 -13.89
CA GLU A 88 0.95 22.56 -14.94
C GLU A 88 0.25 22.17 -16.25
N ASP A 89 0.07 20.87 -16.51
CA ASP A 89 -0.65 20.33 -17.67
C ASP A 89 -2.17 20.27 -17.48
N GLY A 90 -2.69 20.77 -16.35
CA GLY A 90 -4.10 20.75 -16.00
C GLY A 90 -4.61 19.40 -15.50
N THR A 91 -3.74 18.40 -15.35
CA THR A 91 -4.10 17.10 -14.78
C THR A 91 -4.02 17.10 -13.27
N VAL A 92 -4.73 16.18 -12.63
CA VAL A 92 -4.69 15.97 -11.19
C VAL A 92 -3.92 14.67 -10.90
N PRO A 93 -2.71 14.75 -10.31
CA PRO A 93 -1.96 13.57 -9.92
C PRO A 93 -2.54 12.95 -8.64
N ALA A 94 -2.71 11.63 -8.63
CA ALA A 94 -3.02 10.87 -7.44
C ALA A 94 -2.03 9.71 -7.28
N THR A 95 -1.53 9.57 -6.04
CA THR A 95 -0.57 8.53 -5.67
C THR A 95 -1.30 7.35 -5.04
N PHE A 96 -1.08 6.16 -5.60
CA PHE A 96 -1.62 4.90 -5.11
C PHE A 96 -0.48 4.04 -4.58
N GLN A 97 -0.67 3.44 -3.40
CA GLN A 97 0.27 2.46 -2.85
C GLN A 97 -0.39 1.09 -2.86
N VAL A 98 0.29 0.11 -3.45
CA VAL A 98 -0.13 -1.29 -3.49
C VAL A 98 0.78 -2.07 -2.57
N ILE A 99 0.21 -2.65 -1.51
CA ILE A 99 0.94 -3.45 -0.53
C ILE A 99 0.78 -4.93 -0.88
N TYR A 100 1.88 -5.58 -1.26
CA TYR A 100 1.94 -7.00 -1.50
C TYR A 100 2.33 -7.73 -0.22
N MET A 101 1.56 -8.76 0.13
CA MET A 101 1.79 -9.59 1.31
C MET A 101 1.98 -11.04 0.86
N THR A 102 3.16 -11.58 1.11
CA THR A 102 3.50 -12.98 0.81
C THR A 102 3.94 -13.67 2.08
N GLY A 103 3.53 -14.93 2.24
CA GLY A 103 3.86 -15.72 3.41
C GLY A 103 3.60 -17.19 3.14
N TRP A 104 4.36 -18.05 3.82
CA TRP A 104 4.30 -19.49 3.63
C TRP A 104 3.69 -20.17 4.85
N ARG A 105 2.82 -21.15 4.63
CA ARG A 105 2.39 -22.04 5.71
C ARG A 105 3.57 -22.93 6.12
N GLU A 106 3.80 -23.06 7.43
CA GLU A 106 4.80 -23.99 8.00
C GLU A 106 4.69 -25.37 7.33
N HIS A 107 5.78 -25.83 6.71
CA HIS A 107 5.91 -27.21 6.23
C HIS A 107 7.14 -27.88 6.90
N PRO A 108 7.07 -29.17 7.30
CA PRO A 108 8.19 -29.85 7.96
C PRO A 108 9.51 -29.86 7.17
N SER A 109 9.44 -29.77 5.83
CA SER A 109 10.62 -29.69 4.95
C SER A 109 11.22 -28.30 4.82
N GLN A 110 10.64 -27.29 5.48
CA GLN A 110 11.12 -25.92 5.39
C GLN A 110 12.49 -25.79 6.07
N GLN A 111 13.41 -25.12 5.37
CA GLN A 111 14.78 -24.96 5.84
C GLN A 111 14.78 -24.13 7.13
N LYS A 112 15.14 -24.78 8.24
CA LYS A 112 15.36 -24.08 9.51
C LYS A 112 16.68 -23.31 9.41
N ALA A 113 16.69 -22.07 9.89
CA ALA A 113 17.91 -21.28 9.98
C ALA A 113 19.00 -22.11 10.68
N LYS A 114 20.15 -22.28 10.03
CA LYS A 114 21.24 -23.06 10.61
C LYS A 114 21.80 -22.33 11.83
N ARG A 115 22.25 -23.10 12.84
CA ARG A 115 22.84 -22.56 14.06
C ARG A 115 24.07 -21.73 13.71
N ARG A 116 24.21 -20.53 14.30
CA ARG A 116 25.41 -19.69 14.14
C ARG A 116 26.67 -20.52 14.44
N GLY A 117 27.62 -20.55 13.49
CA GLY A 117 28.84 -21.38 13.57
C GLY A 117 28.77 -22.75 12.88
N SER A 118 27.64 -23.12 12.26
CA SER A 118 27.50 -24.39 11.52
C SER A 118 28.05 -24.34 10.08
N ALA A 119 29.01 -23.45 9.80
CA ALA A 119 29.62 -23.36 8.48
C ALA A 119 30.50 -24.60 8.29
N THR A 120 30.06 -25.55 7.47
CA THR A 120 30.77 -26.81 7.20
C THR A 120 31.83 -26.68 6.09
N ILE A 121 31.85 -25.55 5.39
CA ILE A 121 32.72 -25.31 4.23
C ILE A 121 33.53 -24.06 4.49
N SER A 122 34.85 -24.14 4.38
CA SER A 122 35.73 -22.98 4.51
C SER A 122 35.82 -22.23 3.18
N PHE A 123 36.08 -20.91 3.21
CA PHE A 123 36.29 -20.12 1.99
C PHE A 123 37.44 -20.64 1.12
N HIS A 124 38.43 -21.30 1.74
CA HIS A 124 39.55 -21.94 1.04
C HIS A 124 39.09 -23.15 0.20
N ASP A 125 38.08 -23.89 0.67
CA ASP A 125 37.52 -25.03 -0.06
C ASP A 125 36.69 -24.58 -1.26
N ILE A 126 35.97 -23.45 -1.12
CA ILE A 126 35.23 -22.81 -2.22
C ILE A 126 36.20 -22.34 -3.31
N GLN A 127 37.35 -21.79 -2.94
CA GLN A 127 38.37 -21.35 -3.89
C GLN A 127 38.95 -22.52 -4.70
N LYS A 128 39.07 -23.73 -4.13
CA LYS A 128 39.49 -24.92 -4.90
C LYS A 128 38.41 -25.40 -5.88
N GLN A 129 37.15 -25.18 -5.56
CA GLN A 129 36.02 -25.62 -6.38
C GLN A 129 35.76 -24.69 -7.58
N PHE A 130 36.08 -23.39 -7.45
CA PHE A 130 35.85 -22.39 -8.49
C PHE A 130 37.13 -21.74 -9.07
N GLY A 131 38.31 -22.04 -8.51
CA GLY A 131 39.58 -21.39 -8.85
C GLY A 131 40.41 -22.05 -9.95
N ASN A 132 39.95 -23.14 -10.58
CA ASN A 132 40.63 -23.75 -11.74
C ASN A 132 40.17 -23.10 -13.06
N GLY A 133 40.20 -21.77 -13.11
CA GLY A 133 39.76 -20.98 -14.25
C GLY A 133 40.61 -19.73 -14.44
N SER A 134 41.93 -19.88 -14.54
CA SER A 134 42.89 -18.97 -15.19
C SER A 134 44.22 -19.70 -15.36
#